data_AF-A0A3D4H1V9-F1
#
_entry.id   AF-A0A3D4H1V9-F1
#
_cell.length_a   1.000
_cell.length_b   1.000
_cell.length_c   1.000
_cell.angle_alpha   90.00
_cell.angle_beta   90.00
_cell.angle_gamma   90.00
#
_symmetry.space_group_name_H-M   'P 1'
#
loop_
_entity.id
_entity.type
_entity.pdbx_description
1 polymer ?
#
loop_
_entity_poly.entity_id
_entity_poly.type
_entity_poly.pdbx_seq_one_letter_code
_entity_poly.pdbx_strand_id
1 'polypeptide(L)' 'ARSRQMGGTGLGLSIVRHIVEAHGERVYARSELGVGSTFGFTLPVP' A
#
# COMPACT_ATOMS: atom_id res chain seq x y z
N ALA A 1 -12.24 12.98 11.41
CA ALA A 1 -11.14 13.08 10.42
C ALA A 1 -9.90 13.81 10.98
N ARG A 2 -9.38 13.36 12.14
CA ARG A 2 -8.31 14.05 12.91
C ARG A 2 -6.89 13.50 12.65
N SER A 3 -6.77 12.38 11.92
CA SER A 3 -5.52 11.65 11.65
C SER A 3 -4.61 12.28 10.59
N ARG A 4 -5.02 13.37 9.91
CA ARG A 4 -4.21 13.99 8.84
C ARG A 4 -3.27 15.11 9.33
N GLN A 5 -3.53 15.70 10.49
CA GLN A 5 -2.73 16.83 11.03
C GLN A 5 -1.51 16.37 11.83
N MET A 6 -1.59 15.22 12.50
CA MET A 6 -0.45 14.50 13.05
C MET A 6 -0.28 13.30 12.13
N GLY A 7 0.74 13.31 11.26
CA GLY A 7 0.95 12.23 10.28
C GLY A 7 0.67 10.86 10.89
N GLY A 8 -0.13 10.04 10.21
CA GLY A 8 -0.50 8.73 10.73
C GLY A 8 0.73 7.89 11.08
N THR A 9 0.57 6.86 11.90
CA THR A 9 1.65 6.01 12.41
C THR A 9 2.43 5.21 11.34
N GLY A 10 2.15 5.40 10.05
CA GLY A 10 2.77 4.68 8.96
C GLY A 10 2.30 3.22 8.79
N LEU A 11 1.32 2.78 9.59
CA LEU A 11 0.88 1.38 9.60
C LEU A 11 0.07 0.94 8.38
N GLY A 12 -0.42 1.87 7.55
CA GLY A 12 -1.32 1.53 6.43
C GLY A 12 -0.70 0.54 5.44
N LEU A 13 0.48 0.87 4.90
CA LEU A 13 1.16 -0.01 3.94
C LEU A 13 1.73 -1.28 4.57
N SER A 14 2.10 -1.26 5.85
CA SER A 14 2.56 -2.48 6.52
C SER A 14 1.41 -3.47 6.68
N ILE A 15 0.20 -3.02 7.03
CA ILE A 15 -0.99 -3.87 7.08
C ILE A 15 -1.30 -4.45 5.69
N VAL A 16 -1.33 -3.60 4.66
CA VAL A 16 -1.58 -4.04 3.27
C VAL A 16 -0.58 -5.10 2.84
N ARG A 17 0.72 -4.88 3.11
CA ARG A 17 1.77 -5.83 2.78
C ARG A 17 1.53 -7.21 3.42
N HIS A 18 1.26 -7.26 4.72
CA HIS A 18 1.03 -8.54 5.42
C HIS A 18 -0.19 -9.28 4.84
N ILE A 19 -1.27 -8.58 4.55
CA ILE A 19 -2.48 -9.19 3.96
C ILE A 19 -2.16 -9.78 2.59
N VAL A 20 -1.50 -9.02 1.72
CA VAL A 20 -1.17 -9.46 0.36
C VAL A 20 -0.17 -10.64 0.39
N GLU A 21 0.83 -10.60 1.27
CA GLU A 21 1.77 -11.71 1.47
C GLU A 21 1.06 -12.98 1.97
N ALA A 22 0.03 -12.86 2.82
CA ALA A 22 -0.79 -13.99 3.24
C ALA A 22 -1.59 -14.64 2.10
N HIS A 23 -1.81 -13.91 0.99
CA HIS A 23 -2.41 -14.44 -0.24
C HIS A 23 -1.36 -14.98 -1.23
N GLY A 24 -0.08 -15.03 -0.85
CA GLY A 24 1.03 -15.49 -1.70
C GLY A 24 1.48 -14.46 -2.74
N GLU A 25 0.97 -13.24 -2.67
CA GLU A 25 1.19 -12.18 -3.64
C GLU A 25 2.11 -11.08 -3.08
N ARG A 26 2.42 -10.05 -3.88
CA ARG A 26 3.31 -8.94 -3.46
C ARG A 26 2.73 -7.57 -3.82
N VAL A 27 3.02 -6.59 -2.96
CA VAL A 27 2.73 -5.17 -3.22
C VAL A 27 3.88 -4.54 -4.02
N TYR A 28 3.55 -3.70 -4.99
CA TYR A 28 4.49 -2.90 -5.77
C TYR A 28 4.13 -1.41 -5.72
N ALA A 29 5.14 -0.57 -5.95
CA ALA A 29 4.98 0.87 -6.07
C ALA A 29 5.70 1.37 -7.32
N ARG A 30 5.05 2.28 -8.05
CA ARG A 30 5.64 3.05 -9.15
C ARG A 30 5.48 4.52 -8.81
N SER A 31 6.55 5.30 -8.92
CA SER A 31 6.50 6.72 -8.57
C SER A 31 7.28 7.52 -9.59
N GLU A 32 6.72 8.68 -9.93
CA GLU A 32 7.34 9.67 -10.80
C GLU A 32 7.27 11.03 -10.12
N LEU A 33 8.42 11.69 -10.00
CA LEU A 33 8.55 12.97 -9.31
C LEU A 33 7.70 14.03 -10.02
N GLY A 34 6.90 14.77 -9.26
CA GLY A 34 6.00 15.80 -9.82
C GLY A 34 4.72 15.26 -10.46
N VAL A 35 4.57 13.94 -10.63
CA VAL A 35 3.35 13.30 -11.14
C VAL A 35 2.60 12.59 -10.01
N GLY A 36 3.31 11.79 -9.21
CA GLY A 36 2.74 11.09 -8.06
C GLY A 36 3.20 9.63 -7.96
N SER A 37 2.52 8.87 -7.13
CA SER A 37 2.84 7.47 -6.84
C SER A 37 1.61 6.58 -7.01
N THR A 38 1.81 5.43 -7.63
CA THR A 38 0.82 4.36 -7.80
C THR A 38 1.29 3.15 -7.01
N PHE A 39 0.43 2.62 -6.15
CA PHE A 39 0.65 1.39 -5.40
C PHE A 39 -0.34 0.34 -5.90
N GLY A 40 0.09 -0.92 -6.00
CA GLY A 40 -0.77 -1.99 -6.47
C GLY A 40 -0.30 -3.37 -6.03
N PHE A 41 -1.15 -4.36 -6.25
CA PHE A 41 -0.88 -5.79 -6.07
C PHE A 41 -1.76 -6.58 -7.05
N THR A 42 -1.47 -7.85 -7.21
CA THR A 42 -2.30 -8.81 -7.95
C THR A 42 -2.93 -9.79 -6.97
N LEU A 43 -4.06 -10.36 -7.35
CA LEU A 43 -4.66 -11.51 -6.67
C LEU A 43 -5.00 -12.56 -7.72
N PRO A 44 -4.77 -13.85 -7.43
CA PRO A 44 -5.22 -14.92 -8.31
C PRO A 44 -6.74 -14.92 -8.39
N VAL A 45 -7.27 -15.23 -9.58
CA VAL A 45 -8.70 -15.55 -9.73
C VAL A 45 -8.98 -16.94 -9.15
N PRO A 46 -10.18 -17.19 -8.59
CA PRO A 46 -10.59 -18.51 -8.14
C PRO A 46 -10.54 -19.58 -9.24
#